data_AF-Q4RLI8-F1
#
_entry.id   AF-Q4RLI8-F1
#
_cell.length_a   1.000
_cell.length_b   1.000
_cell.length_c   1.000
_cell.angle_alpha   90.00
_cell.angle_beta   90.00
_cell.angle_gamma   90.00
#
_symmetry.space_group_name_H-M   'P 1'
#
loop_
_entity.id
_entity.type
_entity.pdbx_description
1 polymer ?
#
loop_
_entity_poly.entity_id
_entity_poly.type
_entity_poly.pdbx_seq_one_letter_code
_entity_poly.pdbx_strand_id
1 'polypeptide(L)'
;QVMCLAWTDLAERGYVVLDLTQNMNCEEFRVDQGARLLRIMDQVFARRMKSPEGSWILYLSKPTHQQPQLLMNVASDRGVIKTNDVLTMLGEIRKLLPEVGIQNYSAAVSCFFPPSQKRSDYSKLFVVLVVIGSICTIIITSGFVYICWKRRLPATKTSFHADELRFVENGCHDNPTLDVATDSQHEMRKKPDSNG
;
A
#
# COMPACT_ATOMS: atom_id res chain seq x y z
N GLN A 1 39.11 -21.60 -2.23
CA GLN A 1 39.47 -21.17 -3.62
C GLN A 1 38.59 -20.00 -4.05
N VAL A 2 39.02 -19.15 -5.00
CA VAL A 2 38.19 -18.08 -5.58
C VAL A 2 37.94 -18.38 -7.06
N MET A 3 36.67 -18.31 -7.50
CA MET A 3 36.25 -18.59 -8.88
C MET A 3 35.28 -17.51 -9.39
N CYS A 4 35.43 -17.12 -10.65
CA CYS A 4 34.49 -16.21 -11.30
C CYS A 4 33.44 -17.00 -12.07
N LEU A 5 32.17 -16.60 -11.93
CA LEU A 5 31.02 -17.21 -12.61
C LEU A 5 30.17 -16.16 -13.30
N ALA A 6 29.30 -16.62 -14.20
CA ALA A 6 28.27 -15.76 -14.78
C ALA A 6 27.29 -15.29 -13.68
N TRP A 7 26.80 -14.06 -13.82
CA TRP A 7 25.87 -13.46 -12.87
C TRP A 7 24.60 -14.30 -12.69
N THR A 8 24.09 -14.87 -13.77
CA THR A 8 22.91 -15.73 -13.79
C THR A 8 23.05 -16.92 -12.85
N ASP A 9 24.21 -17.55 -12.83
CA ASP A 9 24.49 -18.74 -12.02
C ASP A 9 24.62 -18.40 -10.53
N LEU A 10 25.09 -17.18 -10.24
CA LEU A 10 25.22 -16.67 -8.88
C LEU A 10 23.88 -16.22 -8.31
N ALA A 11 23.03 -15.61 -9.15
CA ALA A 11 21.73 -15.06 -8.77
C ALA A 11 20.77 -16.13 -8.23
N GLU A 12 20.79 -17.33 -8.82
CA GLU A 12 19.94 -18.45 -8.39
C GLU A 12 20.30 -18.97 -6.99
N ARG A 13 21.56 -18.84 -6.60
CA ARG A 13 22.12 -19.41 -5.36
C ARG A 13 22.09 -18.43 -4.18
N GLY A 14 21.69 -17.18 -4.42
CA GLY A 14 21.80 -16.08 -3.46
C GLY A 14 23.22 -15.53 -3.37
N TYR A 15 23.35 -14.22 -3.14
CA TYR A 15 24.64 -13.53 -3.13
C TYR A 15 24.62 -12.33 -2.18
N VAL A 16 25.82 -11.90 -1.81
CA VAL A 16 26.13 -10.65 -1.12
C VAL A 16 26.67 -9.67 -2.16
N VAL A 17 26.27 -8.41 -2.09
CA VAL A 17 26.83 -7.35 -2.91
C VAL A 17 28.03 -6.76 -2.19
N LEU A 18 29.17 -6.66 -2.87
CA LEU A 18 30.40 -6.04 -2.42
C LEU A 18 30.63 -4.77 -3.23
N ASP A 19 30.62 -3.62 -2.56
CA ASP A 19 30.97 -2.34 -3.16
C ASP A 19 32.49 -2.16 -3.11
N LEU A 20 33.11 -2.09 -4.30
CA LEU A 20 34.54 -1.92 -4.45
C LEU A 20 34.95 -0.44 -4.41
N THR A 21 36.22 -0.21 -4.07
CA THR A 21 36.89 1.09 -4.19
C THR A 21 37.15 1.48 -5.64
N GLN A 22 37.54 0.51 -6.46
CA GLN A 22 37.83 0.69 -7.88
C GLN A 22 36.93 -0.23 -8.71
N ASN A 23 36.53 0.23 -9.89
CA ASN A 23 35.74 -0.57 -10.81
C ASN A 23 36.64 -1.57 -11.53
N MET A 24 36.71 -2.80 -11.00
CA MET A 24 37.53 -3.88 -11.54
C MET A 24 36.65 -5.04 -12.00
N ASN A 25 37.15 -5.80 -12.98
CA ASN A 25 36.47 -7.02 -13.42
C ASN A 25 36.64 -8.16 -12.40
N CYS A 26 35.81 -9.20 -12.50
CA CYS A 26 35.89 -10.34 -11.58
C CYS A 26 37.28 -11.01 -11.61
N GLU A 27 37.82 -11.26 -12.80
CA GLU A 27 39.13 -11.91 -12.96
C GLU A 27 40.28 -11.04 -12.43
N GLU A 28 40.20 -9.73 -12.63
CA GLU A 28 41.17 -8.77 -12.11
C GLU A 28 41.17 -8.76 -10.59
N PHE A 29 39.99 -8.66 -9.97
CA PHE A 29 39.85 -8.77 -8.53
C PHE A 29 40.34 -10.13 -8.01
N ARG A 30 40.02 -11.23 -8.70
CA ARG A 30 40.43 -12.59 -8.31
C ARG A 30 41.95 -12.73 -8.24
N VAL A 31 42.66 -12.16 -9.22
CA VAL A 31 44.13 -12.23 -9.32
C VAL A 31 44.79 -11.28 -8.31
N ASP A 32 44.29 -10.06 -8.16
CA ASP A 32 44.92 -9.04 -7.32
C ASP A 32 44.58 -9.21 -5.83
N GLN A 33 43.29 -9.12 -5.48
CA GLN A 33 42.82 -9.08 -4.09
C GLN A 33 42.14 -10.37 -3.63
N GLY A 34 41.75 -11.26 -4.55
CA GLY A 34 40.96 -12.46 -4.27
C GLY A 34 41.64 -13.41 -3.30
N ALA A 35 42.94 -13.65 -3.45
CA ALA A 35 43.72 -14.49 -2.54
C ALA A 35 43.81 -13.88 -1.13
N ARG A 36 43.94 -12.55 -1.02
CA ARG A 36 43.98 -11.85 0.25
C ARG A 36 42.62 -11.88 0.94
N LEU A 37 41.53 -11.65 0.19
CA LEU A 37 40.17 -11.77 0.70
C LEU A 37 39.90 -13.17 1.25
N LEU A 38 40.26 -14.21 0.49
CA LEU A 38 40.11 -15.60 0.91
C LEU A 38 40.83 -15.85 2.24
N ARG A 39 42.08 -15.41 2.38
CA ARG A 39 42.86 -15.59 3.61
C ARG A 39 42.25 -14.90 4.83
N ILE A 40 41.70 -13.70 4.66
CA ILE A 40 41.02 -12.97 5.74
C ILE A 40 39.74 -13.72 6.14
N MET A 41 38.97 -14.19 5.15
CA MET A 41 37.76 -14.96 5.41
C MET A 41 38.06 -16.31 6.08
N ASP A 42 39.14 -17.00 5.70
CA ASP A 42 39.50 -18.29 6.26
C ASP A 42 39.59 -18.28 7.80
N GLN A 43 40.13 -17.20 8.36
CA GLN A 43 40.29 -17.03 9.81
C GLN A 43 38.95 -17.02 10.57
N VAL A 44 37.89 -16.52 9.93
CA VAL A 44 36.55 -16.42 10.53
C VAL A 44 35.72 -17.67 10.19
N PHE A 45 35.78 -18.11 8.94
CA PHE A 45 34.97 -19.22 8.44
C PHE A 45 35.36 -20.55 9.09
N ALA A 46 36.66 -20.82 9.29
CA ALA A 46 37.13 -22.01 9.99
C ALA A 46 36.54 -22.11 11.42
N ARG A 47 36.51 -20.99 12.14
CA ARG A 47 36.00 -20.92 13.52
C ARG A 47 34.48 -21.11 13.59
N ARG A 48 33.73 -20.50 12.67
CA ARG A 48 32.26 -20.53 12.66
C ARG A 48 31.69 -21.83 12.13
N MET A 49 32.28 -22.37 11.05
CA MET A 49 31.68 -23.49 10.31
C MET A 49 32.12 -24.88 10.79
N LYS A 50 33.06 -24.96 11.74
CA LYS A 50 33.68 -26.25 12.16
C LYS A 50 34.16 -27.07 10.96
N SER A 51 34.61 -26.38 9.91
CA SER A 51 35.05 -26.98 8.66
C SER A 51 36.55 -26.69 8.50
N PRO A 52 37.35 -27.66 8.02
CA PRO A 52 38.78 -27.46 7.85
C PRO A 52 39.07 -26.31 6.88
N GLU A 53 40.17 -25.61 7.12
CA GLU A 53 40.64 -24.53 6.24
C GLU A 53 40.74 -24.99 4.79
N GLY A 54 40.22 -24.18 3.86
CA GLY A 54 40.27 -24.47 2.43
C GLY A 54 39.15 -25.35 1.88
N SER A 55 38.17 -25.76 2.68
CA SER A 55 36.99 -26.52 2.23
C SER A 55 35.91 -25.68 1.53
N TRP A 56 36.11 -24.36 1.43
CA TRP A 56 35.15 -23.44 0.83
C TRP A 56 35.68 -22.72 -0.42
N ILE A 57 34.71 -22.37 -1.26
CA ILE A 57 34.90 -21.71 -2.54
C ILE A 57 34.14 -20.38 -2.52
N LEU A 58 34.86 -19.29 -2.76
CA LEU A 58 34.30 -17.98 -3.06
C LEU A 58 33.95 -17.93 -4.54
N TYR A 59 32.67 -17.82 -4.84
CA TYR A 59 32.19 -17.49 -6.16
C TYR A 59 31.99 -16.00 -6.27
N LEU A 60 32.60 -15.41 -7.30
CA LEU A 60 32.51 -13.99 -7.59
C LEU A 60 31.83 -13.78 -8.95
N SER A 61 31.07 -12.70 -9.08
CA SER A 61 30.51 -12.31 -10.37
C SER A 61 30.43 -10.79 -10.50
N LYS A 62 30.53 -10.32 -11.75
CA LYS A 62 30.37 -8.93 -12.13
C LYS A 62 29.01 -8.78 -12.84
N PRO A 63 28.02 -8.08 -12.24
CA PRO A 63 26.71 -7.97 -12.86
C PRO A 63 26.71 -6.99 -14.05
N THR A 64 27.48 -5.91 -13.92
CA THR A 64 27.63 -4.87 -14.93
C THR A 64 29.06 -4.34 -14.93
N HIS A 65 29.60 -4.02 -16.10
CA HIS A 65 30.93 -3.42 -16.21
C HIS A 65 30.98 -1.95 -15.76
N GLN A 66 29.83 -1.29 -15.57
CA GLN A 66 29.79 0.15 -15.30
C GLN A 66 29.84 0.50 -13.80
N GLN A 67 29.32 -0.36 -12.93
CA GLN A 67 29.25 -0.09 -11.49
C GLN A 67 30.41 -0.75 -10.77
N PRO A 68 31.04 -0.15 -9.75
CA PRO A 68 32.12 -0.77 -8.99
C PRO A 68 31.60 -1.81 -7.98
N GLN A 69 30.76 -2.75 -8.43
CA GLN A 69 30.16 -3.79 -7.59
C GLN A 69 30.57 -5.18 -8.05
N LEU A 70 30.91 -6.02 -7.08
CA LEU A 70 31.06 -7.45 -7.24
C LEU A 70 30.02 -8.18 -6.39
N LEU A 71 29.73 -9.39 -6.79
CA LEU A 71 28.73 -10.22 -6.15
C LEU A 71 29.45 -11.44 -5.66
N MET A 72 29.18 -11.82 -4.43
CA MET A 72 29.89 -12.90 -3.78
C MET A 72 28.91 -13.91 -3.22
N ASN A 73 29.20 -15.17 -3.49
CA ASN A 73 28.61 -16.29 -2.80
C ASN A 73 29.72 -17.18 -2.25
N VAL A 74 29.47 -17.87 -1.15
CA VAL A 74 30.42 -18.80 -0.55
C VAL A 74 29.77 -20.17 -0.48
N ALA A 75 30.46 -21.18 -0.98
CA ALA A 75 30.02 -22.57 -0.86
C ALA A 75 31.05 -23.41 -0.11
N SER A 76 30.57 -24.47 0.51
CA SER A 76 31.34 -25.51 1.18
C SER A 76 31.05 -26.87 0.57
N ASP A 77 31.70 -27.92 1.07
CA ASP A 77 31.36 -29.33 0.82
C ASP A 77 29.87 -29.67 1.04
N ARG A 78 29.22 -28.95 1.97
CA ARG A 78 27.79 -29.10 2.30
C ARG A 78 26.86 -28.25 1.44
N GLY A 79 27.41 -27.51 0.47
CA GLY A 79 26.66 -26.63 -0.42
C GLY A 79 26.82 -25.15 -0.09
N VAL A 80 25.92 -24.34 -0.66
CA VAL A 80 25.95 -22.88 -0.59
C VAL A 80 25.61 -22.37 0.80
N ILE A 81 26.42 -21.44 1.33
CA ILE A 81 26.25 -20.82 2.63
C ILE A 81 25.20 -19.72 2.53
N LYS A 82 24.32 -19.61 3.53
CA LYS A 82 23.26 -18.59 3.54
C LYS A 82 23.86 -17.19 3.57
N THR A 83 23.25 -16.27 2.82
CA THR A 83 23.66 -14.87 2.72
C THR A 83 23.82 -14.20 4.09
N ASN A 84 22.89 -14.45 5.03
CA ASN A 84 22.96 -13.88 6.38
C ASN A 84 24.18 -14.34 7.18
N ASP A 85 24.58 -15.60 7.01
CA ASP A 85 25.76 -16.15 7.68
C ASP A 85 27.03 -15.51 7.10
N VAL A 86 27.10 -15.36 5.77
CA VAL A 86 28.20 -14.66 5.08
C VAL A 86 28.29 -13.20 5.52
N LEU A 87 27.16 -12.49 5.62
CA LEU A 87 27.11 -11.10 6.09
C LEU A 87 27.58 -10.95 7.53
N THR A 88 27.22 -11.89 8.39
CA THR A 88 27.67 -11.90 9.79
C THR A 88 29.17 -12.08 9.87
N MET A 89 29.73 -13.00 9.07
CA MET A 89 31.18 -13.23 9.01
C MET A 89 31.92 -12.03 8.43
N LEU A 90 31.40 -11.41 7.36
CA LEU A 90 31.93 -10.15 6.81
C LEU A 90 31.89 -9.01 7.85
N GLY A 91 30.90 -9.02 8.74
CA GLY A 91 30.80 -8.10 9.88
C GLY A 91 31.98 -8.18 10.84
N GLU A 92 32.51 -9.38 11.11
CA GLU A 92 33.65 -9.57 12.00
C GLU A 92 34.95 -9.01 11.39
N ILE A 93 35.11 -9.12 10.08
CA ILE A 93 36.29 -8.65 9.34
C ILE A 93 36.09 -7.29 8.67
N ARG A 94 35.01 -6.57 9.00
CA ARG A 94 34.65 -5.28 8.37
C ARG A 94 35.81 -4.27 8.34
N LYS A 95 36.66 -4.27 9.37
CA LYS A 95 37.82 -3.37 9.46
C LYS A 95 38.95 -3.72 8.49
N LEU A 96 39.02 -4.98 8.03
CA LEU A 96 40.04 -5.50 7.12
C LEU A 96 39.59 -5.46 5.65
N LEU A 97 38.28 -5.35 5.40
CA LEU A 97 37.71 -5.28 4.03
C LEU A 97 38.23 -4.10 3.19
N PRO A 98 38.48 -2.89 3.74
CA PRO A 98 39.08 -1.81 2.97
C PRO A 98 40.49 -2.13 2.45
N GLU A 99 41.26 -3.00 3.13
CA GLU A 99 42.62 -3.40 2.72
C GLU A 99 42.62 -4.32 1.49
N VAL A 100 41.47 -4.89 1.14
CA VAL A 100 41.23 -5.66 -0.09
C VAL A 100 40.36 -4.89 -1.09
N GLY A 101 40.19 -3.58 -0.86
CA GLY A 101 39.45 -2.70 -1.77
C GLY A 101 37.94 -2.83 -1.69
N ILE A 102 37.37 -3.41 -0.63
CA ILE A 102 35.91 -3.49 -0.40
C ILE A 102 35.52 -2.39 0.60
N GLN A 103 34.69 -1.43 0.17
CA GLN A 103 34.22 -0.32 1.01
C GLN A 103 33.02 -0.71 1.85
N ASN A 104 32.02 -1.32 1.21
CA ASN A 104 30.77 -1.72 1.84
C ASN A 104 30.36 -3.10 1.31
N TYR A 105 29.50 -3.74 2.09
CA TYR A 105 28.87 -4.98 1.70
C TYR A 105 27.41 -4.93 2.16
N SER A 106 26.53 -5.48 1.36
CA SER A 106 25.10 -5.54 1.66
C SER A 106 24.54 -6.88 1.23
N ALA A 107 23.47 -7.32 1.90
CA ALA A 107 22.65 -8.37 1.32
C ALA A 107 22.21 -7.87 -0.05
N ALA A 108 22.15 -8.75 -1.05
CA ALA A 108 21.23 -8.48 -2.13
C ALA A 108 19.89 -8.12 -1.48
N VAL A 109 19.41 -6.90 -1.69
CA VAL A 109 17.99 -6.64 -1.52
C VAL A 109 17.38 -7.51 -2.61
N SER A 110 17.16 -8.78 -2.28
CA SER A 110 16.03 -9.46 -2.86
C SER A 110 14.92 -8.47 -2.56
N CYS A 111 14.42 -7.81 -3.60
CA CYS A 111 12.99 -7.74 -3.72
C CYS A 111 12.56 -9.21 -3.61
N PHE A 112 12.42 -9.67 -2.37
CA PHE A 112 11.60 -10.78 -2.02
C PHE A 112 10.23 -10.24 -2.42
N PHE A 113 9.94 -10.33 -3.72
CA PHE A 113 8.62 -10.68 -4.13
C PHE A 113 8.44 -12.02 -3.44
N PRO A 114 7.72 -12.06 -2.31
CA PRO A 114 7.28 -13.34 -1.79
C PRO A 114 6.59 -14.01 -2.97
N PRO A 115 6.75 -15.34 -3.18
CA PRO A 115 6.16 -16.04 -4.32
C PRO A 115 4.72 -15.58 -4.46
N SER A 116 4.47 -14.73 -5.47
CA SER A 116 3.25 -13.94 -5.62
C SER A 116 2.48 -13.75 -4.31
N GLN A 117 2.79 -12.72 -3.52
CA GLN A 117 1.81 -12.24 -2.56
C GLN A 117 0.63 -11.66 -3.34
N LYS A 118 -0.24 -12.55 -3.86
CA LYS A 118 -1.66 -12.31 -4.20
C LYS A 118 -2.45 -11.76 -3.00
N ARG A 119 -1.76 -11.34 -1.92
CA ARG A 119 -2.31 -10.72 -0.74
C ARG A 119 -2.15 -9.20 -0.69
N SER A 120 -1.29 -8.59 -1.52
CA SER A 120 -1.23 -7.13 -1.67
C SER A 120 -2.29 -6.58 -2.64
N ASP A 121 -2.80 -7.41 -3.55
CA ASP A 121 -3.85 -7.00 -4.47
C ASP A 121 -5.22 -6.91 -3.80
N TYR A 122 -5.48 -7.62 -2.69
CA TYR A 122 -6.76 -7.47 -1.97
C TYR A 122 -6.93 -6.08 -1.39
N SER A 123 -5.87 -5.43 -0.91
CA SER A 123 -5.95 -4.05 -0.45
C SER A 123 -6.27 -3.09 -1.60
N LYS A 124 -5.73 -3.34 -2.80
CA LYS A 124 -6.04 -2.56 -4.01
C LYS A 124 -7.44 -2.85 -4.56
N LEU A 125 -7.85 -4.13 -4.59
CA LEU A 125 -9.19 -4.58 -4.98
C LEU A 125 -10.25 -4.06 -4.00
N PHE A 126 -9.94 -4.00 -2.70
CA PHE A 126 -10.83 -3.43 -1.69
C PHE A 126 -11.06 -1.94 -1.93
N VAL A 127 -10.00 -1.17 -2.20
CA VAL A 127 -10.13 0.26 -2.55
C VAL A 127 -10.97 0.42 -3.83
N VAL A 128 -10.72 -0.38 -4.86
CA VAL A 128 -11.51 -0.35 -6.11
C VAL A 128 -12.98 -0.71 -5.86
N LEU A 129 -13.26 -1.75 -5.07
CA LEU A 129 -14.62 -2.16 -4.71
C LEU A 129 -15.36 -1.07 -3.91
N VAL A 130 -14.68 -0.41 -2.97
CA VAL A 130 -15.25 0.70 -2.19
C VAL A 130 -15.54 1.90 -3.09
N VAL A 131 -14.64 2.25 -4.00
CA VAL A 131 -14.84 3.36 -4.95
C VAL A 131 -16.01 3.07 -5.88
N ILE A 132 -16.07 1.88 -6.49
CA ILE A 132 -17.18 1.48 -7.37
C ILE A 132 -18.49 1.45 -6.57
N GLY A 133 -18.49 0.87 -5.37
CA GLY A 133 -19.65 0.83 -4.48
C GLY A 133 -20.15 2.23 -4.14
N SER A 134 -19.25 3.16 -3.80
CA SER A 134 -19.61 4.55 -3.49
C SER A 134 -20.18 5.31 -4.68
N ILE A 135 -19.65 5.09 -5.89
CA ILE A 135 -20.19 5.73 -7.10
C ILE A 135 -21.60 5.18 -7.37
N CYS A 136 -21.79 3.87 -7.26
CA CYS A 136 -23.08 3.22 -7.45
C CYS A 136 -24.12 3.70 -6.43
N THR A 137 -23.76 3.85 -5.14
CA THR A 137 -24.70 4.35 -4.13
C THR A 137 -25.10 5.80 -4.39
N ILE A 138 -24.18 6.66 -4.84
CA ILE A 138 -24.50 8.03 -5.24
C ILE A 138 -25.48 8.04 -6.41
N ILE A 139 -25.24 7.23 -7.44
CA ILE A 139 -26.13 7.15 -8.61
C ILE A 139 -27.52 6.66 -8.20
N ILE A 140 -27.62 5.59 -7.40
CA ILE A 140 -28.90 5.03 -6.95
C ILE A 140 -29.67 6.02 -6.07
N THR A 141 -29.01 6.64 -5.10
CA THR A 141 -29.64 7.64 -4.22
C THR A 141 -30.08 8.87 -4.99
N SER A 142 -29.27 9.37 -5.92
CA SER A 142 -29.66 10.48 -6.80
C SER A 142 -30.87 10.11 -7.68
N GLY A 143 -30.93 8.88 -8.18
CA GLY A 143 -32.05 8.38 -8.98
C GLY A 143 -33.33 8.26 -8.15
N PHE A 144 -33.22 7.79 -6.91
CA PHE A 144 -34.35 7.73 -5.98
C PHE A 144 -34.86 9.12 -5.61
N VAL A 145 -33.96 10.06 -5.28
CA VAL A 145 -34.31 11.46 -5.02
C VAL A 145 -34.94 12.10 -6.25
N TYR A 146 -34.39 11.88 -7.44
CA TYR A 146 -34.95 12.37 -8.69
C TYR A 146 -36.36 11.83 -8.93
N ILE A 147 -36.60 10.53 -8.69
CA ILE A 147 -37.93 9.91 -8.82
C ILE A 147 -38.88 10.45 -7.73
N CYS A 148 -38.41 10.62 -6.49
CA CYS A 148 -39.19 11.23 -5.41
C CYS A 148 -39.56 12.68 -5.71
N TRP A 149 -38.63 13.46 -6.28
CA TRP A 149 -38.89 14.82 -6.70
C TRP A 149 -39.86 14.84 -7.89
N LYS A 150 -39.62 14.02 -8.92
CA LYS A 150 -40.51 13.89 -10.07
C LYS A 150 -41.92 13.43 -9.67
N ARG A 151 -42.06 12.58 -8.64
CA ARG A 151 -43.36 12.15 -8.09
C ARG A 151 -43.96 13.12 -7.05
N ARG A 152 -43.18 13.93 -6.32
CA ARG A 152 -43.66 14.94 -5.34
C ARG A 152 -43.94 16.32 -5.94
N LEU A 153 -43.41 16.62 -7.12
CA LEU A 153 -43.63 17.89 -7.81
C LEU A 153 -45.05 18.15 -8.37
N PRO A 154 -46.03 17.21 -8.36
CA PRO A 154 -47.42 17.59 -8.49
C PRO A 154 -48.07 18.07 -7.18
N ALA A 155 -47.45 17.93 -6.00
CA ALA A 155 -48.16 18.07 -4.71
C ALA A 155 -47.40 18.80 -3.58
N THR A 156 -46.31 19.52 -3.87
CA THR A 156 -45.60 20.32 -2.85
C THR A 156 -45.20 21.70 -3.37
N LYS A 157 -46.19 22.45 -3.87
CA LYS A 157 -46.26 23.87 -3.50
C LYS A 157 -47.05 23.92 -2.19
N THR A 158 -46.58 24.66 -1.19
CA THR A 158 -47.18 24.87 0.14
C THR A 158 -46.96 23.75 1.18
N SER A 159 -45.81 23.73 1.88
CA SER A 159 -45.76 23.16 3.25
C SER A 159 -44.51 23.50 4.08
N PHE A 160 -43.66 24.47 3.72
CA PHE A 160 -42.51 24.84 4.57
C PHE A 160 -42.18 26.33 4.49
N HIS A 161 -43.19 27.18 4.70
CA HIS A 161 -42.96 28.60 5.02
C HIS A 161 -43.83 29.08 6.19
N ALA A 162 -44.20 28.16 7.08
CA ALA A 162 -45.18 28.40 8.15
C ALA A 162 -44.70 27.92 9.52
N ASP A 163 -43.39 27.95 9.81
CA ASP A 163 -42.89 27.53 11.13
C ASP A 163 -41.81 28.44 11.75
N GLU A 164 -41.56 29.64 11.22
CA GLU A 164 -40.55 30.51 11.86
C GLU A 164 -40.76 32.01 11.65
N LEU A 165 -41.96 32.56 11.91
CA LEU A 165 -42.16 34.01 12.09
C LEU A 165 -43.59 34.34 12.57
N ARG A 166 -43.98 33.93 13.79
CA ARG A 166 -44.97 34.67 14.60
C ARG A 166 -44.63 34.55 16.09
N PHE A 167 -43.65 35.36 16.45
CA PHE A 167 -43.44 35.91 17.78
C PHE A 167 -44.80 36.37 18.36
N VAL A 168 -45.16 35.87 19.53
CA VAL A 168 -46.32 36.39 20.28
C VAL A 168 -45.83 37.62 21.03
N GLU A 169 -46.07 38.81 20.47
CA GLU A 169 -45.91 40.08 21.17
C GLU A 169 -47.27 40.77 21.23
N ASN A 170 -47.60 41.23 22.44
CA ASN A 170 -48.87 41.81 22.87
C ASN A 170 -49.27 43.08 22.10
N GLY A 171 -50.58 43.41 22.15
CA GLY A 171 -51.02 44.81 22.22
C GLY A 171 -52.17 45.20 21.29
N CYS A 172 -53.35 45.35 21.90
CA CYS A 172 -54.40 46.38 21.73
C CYS A 172 -54.65 47.10 20.38
N HIS A 173 -55.93 47.48 20.17
CA HIS A 173 -56.49 48.40 19.15
C HIS A 173 -56.82 47.80 17.77
N ASP A 174 -58.00 47.95 17.16
CA ASP A 174 -59.28 48.58 17.50
C ASP A 174 -60.38 47.81 16.73
N ASN A 175 -61.55 47.58 17.35
CA ASN A 175 -62.76 47.28 16.60
C ASN A 175 -63.44 48.62 16.27
N PRO A 176 -63.78 48.88 15.00
CA PRO A 176 -65.20 49.09 14.72
C PRO A 176 -65.62 48.45 13.38
N THR A 177 -66.66 47.62 13.38
CA THR A 177 -68.06 47.94 12.97
C THR A 177 -68.24 48.32 11.48
N LEU A 178 -69.48 48.13 10.98
CA LEU A 178 -70.05 48.57 9.70
C LEU A 178 -69.87 47.62 8.50
N ASP A 179 -70.90 47.21 7.75
CA ASP A 179 -72.36 47.28 7.92
C ASP A 179 -73.00 46.42 6.81
N VAL A 180 -74.12 45.76 7.17
CA VAL A 180 -75.41 45.72 6.45
C VAL A 180 -75.42 45.52 4.93
N ALA A 181 -75.95 44.37 4.50
CA ALA A 181 -77.22 44.23 3.74
C ALA A 181 -77.46 42.72 3.43
N THR A 182 -78.47 42.07 4.01
CA THR A 182 -79.82 41.86 3.42
C THR A 182 -79.73 40.93 2.19
N ASP A 183 -80.35 39.74 2.14
CA ASP A 183 -81.74 39.48 2.46
C ASP A 183 -82.07 37.99 2.64
N SER A 184 -83.12 37.77 3.44
CA SER A 184 -84.16 36.75 3.33
C SER A 184 -83.82 35.26 3.25
N GLN A 185 -84.02 34.65 4.42
CA GLN A 185 -84.63 33.34 4.65
C GLN A 185 -85.56 32.79 3.54
N HIS A 186 -85.47 31.48 3.33
CA HIS A 186 -86.63 30.59 3.31
C HIS A 186 -86.12 29.20 3.78
N GLU A 187 -85.95 28.96 5.08
CA GLU A 187 -87.00 28.54 6.01
C GLU A 187 -88.01 27.57 5.36
N MET A 188 -87.90 26.31 5.81
CA MET A 188 -89.00 25.40 6.08
C MET A 188 -90.13 25.28 5.05
N ARG A 189 -90.34 24.05 4.58
CA ARG A 189 -91.59 23.40 4.97
C ARG A 189 -91.45 21.89 5.15
N LYS A 190 -91.56 21.49 6.42
CA LYS A 190 -91.85 20.14 6.88
C LYS A 190 -93.15 19.61 6.26
N LYS A 191 -93.13 18.33 5.86
CA LYS A 191 -93.98 17.20 6.31
C LYS A 191 -93.79 16.04 5.32
N PRO A 192 -93.71 14.78 5.78
CA PRO A 192 -94.91 14.03 6.19
C PRO A 192 -94.63 13.28 7.51
N ASP A 193 -95.60 12.92 8.34
CA ASP A 193 -96.69 12.00 8.07
C ASP A 193 -97.99 12.46 8.73
N SER A 194 -99.12 12.10 8.14
CA SER A 194 -100.36 11.91 8.88
C SER A 194 -100.43 10.44 9.20
N ASN A 195 -100.69 10.07 10.46
CA ASN A 195 -101.24 8.74 10.70
C ASN A 195 -102.68 8.71 10.17
N GLY A 196 -103.03 7.60 9.53
CA GLY A 196 -104.36 7.27 9.04
C GLY A 196 -104.26 6.18 7.98
#